data_AF-A0A349EVL4-F1
#
_entry.id   AF-A0A349EVL4-F1
#
_cell.length_a   1.000
_cell.length_b   1.000
_cell.length_c   1.000
_cell.angle_alpha   90.00
_cell.angle_beta   90.00
_cell.angle_gamma   90.00
#
_symmetry.space_group_name_H-M   'P 1'
#
loop_
_entity.id
_entity.type
_entity.pdbx_description
1 polymer ?
#
loop_
_entity_poly.entity_id
_entity_poly.type
_entity_poly.pdbx_seq_one_letter_code
_entity_poly.pdbx_strand_id
1 'polypeptide(L)'
;MTNGLFITLSNEEDLKLYLKNGLYGFLFEPLFKAKPSARSPYFKALADYACGREGTEIFFFLKRRIYYGGKVKGNKDIASFYLNGTTSPLGRDNKAELFWDESSRYEATHKTGVFIVKGMEKSQPFIIKFETSNDTGKFIASDDLYFELGNYPFSLPSNSLQGMSFCTLTPGETSICLDLINKSKNKVDYSSAMDLLDSDKAHILFSKNMIDISTFVSESELEFDLTANFEFIKKCIDTSKKYVLCRQVPISPFKPKNADRADICLYDINDLIKKGTIPNVIIELKKDRANFHAYEQVARYLKWLEKILNAGEYQKINCFIVARSFYIRLKKIRPFYSDKIKLFSLKTNSFVELK
;
A
#
# COMPACT_ATOMS: atom_id res chain seq x y z
N MET A 1 -9.45 -4.65 14.04
CA MET A 1 -9.05 -3.44 13.28
C MET A 1 -8.41 -3.87 11.98
N THR A 2 -8.59 -3.08 10.93
CA THR A 2 -8.03 -3.27 9.58
C THR A 2 -7.20 -2.05 9.21
N ASN A 3 -6.43 -2.12 8.12
CA ASN A 3 -5.86 -0.93 7.48
C ASN A 3 -6.90 -0.29 6.55
N GLY A 4 -6.55 0.89 6.03
CA GLY A 4 -7.30 1.57 5.00
C GLY A 4 -6.43 1.83 3.77
N LEU A 5 -7.05 1.89 2.59
CA LEU A 5 -6.48 2.48 1.39
C LEU A 5 -6.99 3.91 1.27
N PHE A 6 -6.07 4.88 1.17
CA PHE A 6 -6.38 6.29 1.03
C PHE A 6 -6.00 6.76 -0.36
N ILE A 7 -7.03 7.05 -1.17
CA ILE A 7 -6.90 7.20 -2.62
C ILE A 7 -7.29 8.62 -3.01
N THR A 8 -6.38 9.36 -3.65
CA THR A 8 -6.68 10.70 -4.15
C THR A 8 -7.37 10.62 -5.51
N LEU A 9 -8.52 11.29 -5.64
CA LEU A 9 -9.25 11.43 -6.89
C LEU A 9 -9.15 12.86 -7.42
N SER A 10 -9.33 13.01 -8.74
CA SER A 10 -9.22 14.31 -9.41
C SER A 10 -10.56 15.02 -9.61
N ASN A 11 -11.66 14.28 -9.70
CA ASN A 11 -12.99 14.83 -9.96
C ASN A 11 -14.09 14.00 -9.27
N GLU A 12 -15.30 14.56 -9.26
CA GLU A 12 -16.47 13.97 -8.59
C GLU A 12 -17.16 12.88 -9.42
N GLU A 13 -17.03 12.91 -10.75
CA GLU A 13 -17.60 11.89 -11.63
C GLU A 13 -16.93 10.54 -11.41
N ASP A 14 -15.59 10.50 -11.31
CA ASP A 14 -14.81 9.31 -10.99
C ASP A 14 -15.23 8.75 -9.63
N LEU A 15 -15.40 9.62 -8.62
CA LEU A 15 -15.86 9.20 -7.30
C LEU A 15 -17.22 8.50 -7.39
N LYS A 16 -18.21 9.13 -8.03
CA LYS A 16 -19.57 8.56 -8.14
C LYS A 16 -19.55 7.25 -8.94
N LEU A 17 -18.78 7.21 -10.02
CA LEU A 17 -18.60 6.01 -10.84
C LEU A 17 -18.03 4.84 -10.02
N TYR A 18 -16.94 5.09 -9.29
CA TYR A 18 -16.29 4.06 -8.46
C TYR A 18 -17.19 3.58 -7.31
N LEU A 19 -17.91 4.49 -6.64
CA LEU A 19 -18.86 4.12 -5.58
C LEU A 19 -20.02 3.29 -6.12
N LYS A 20 -20.58 3.65 -7.29
CA LYS A 20 -21.69 2.94 -7.94
C LYS A 20 -21.31 1.51 -8.31
N ASN A 21 -20.11 1.33 -8.86
CA ASN A 21 -19.67 0.05 -9.40
C ASN A 21 -18.89 -0.80 -8.38
N GLY A 22 -18.64 -0.28 -7.17
CA GLY A 22 -17.89 -1.00 -6.14
C GLY A 22 -16.47 -1.34 -6.57
N LEU A 23 -15.80 -0.44 -7.30
CA LEU A 23 -14.46 -0.68 -7.84
C LEU A 23 -13.62 0.59 -7.96
N TYR A 24 -12.30 0.42 -8.05
CA TYR A 24 -11.35 1.48 -8.30
C TYR A 24 -10.24 0.99 -9.25
N GLY A 25 -9.96 1.78 -10.29
CA GLY A 25 -8.89 1.55 -11.24
C GLY A 25 -8.00 2.77 -11.41
N PHE A 26 -6.71 2.64 -11.10
CA PHE A 26 -5.72 3.70 -11.31
C PHE A 26 -5.40 3.85 -12.80
N LEU A 27 -5.35 5.10 -13.28
CA LEU A 27 -4.95 5.41 -14.65
C LEU A 27 -3.45 5.19 -14.83
N PHE A 28 -3.10 4.20 -15.65
CA PHE A 28 -1.73 3.77 -15.90
C PHE A 28 -1.36 3.95 -17.37
N GLU A 29 -0.12 4.33 -17.67
CA GLU A 29 0.38 4.33 -19.05
C GLU A 29 0.49 2.88 -19.55
N PRO A 30 -0.18 2.48 -20.63
CA PRO A 30 -0.22 1.09 -21.06
C PRO A 30 1.19 0.56 -21.35
N LEU A 31 1.50 -0.63 -20.83
CA LEU A 31 2.83 -1.22 -20.92
C LEU A 31 2.80 -2.52 -21.74
N PHE A 32 3.09 -2.40 -23.04
CA PHE A 32 3.11 -3.52 -23.99
C PHE A 32 4.43 -4.31 -24.03
N LYS A 33 5.48 -3.83 -23.35
CA LYS A 33 6.76 -4.55 -23.26
C LYS A 33 6.63 -5.76 -22.34
N ALA A 34 7.26 -6.87 -22.71
CA ALA A 34 7.24 -8.11 -21.91
C ALA A 34 7.85 -7.91 -20.51
N LYS A 35 9.00 -7.21 -20.41
CA LYS A 35 9.64 -6.94 -19.12
C LYS A 35 9.72 -5.43 -18.84
N PRO A 36 9.12 -4.94 -17.74
CA PRO A 36 9.30 -3.56 -17.29
C PRO A 36 10.77 -3.28 -16.95
N SER A 37 11.20 -2.04 -17.17
CA SER A 37 12.53 -1.60 -16.70
C SER A 37 12.53 -1.32 -15.20
N ALA A 38 13.71 -1.30 -14.58
CA ALA A 38 13.88 -0.98 -13.16
C ALA A 38 13.37 0.43 -12.75
N ARG A 39 13.21 1.34 -13.72
CA ARG A 39 12.70 2.70 -13.52
C ARG A 39 11.20 2.82 -13.80
N SER A 40 10.55 1.74 -14.23
CA SER A 40 9.14 1.76 -14.57
C SER A 40 8.29 2.06 -13.32
N PRO A 41 7.27 2.92 -13.41
CA PRO A 41 6.30 3.11 -12.32
C PRO A 41 5.42 1.88 -12.08
N TYR A 42 5.49 0.88 -12.97
CA TYR A 42 4.69 -0.34 -12.93
C TYR A 42 4.75 -1.08 -11.59
N PHE A 43 5.96 -1.36 -11.09
CA PHE A 43 6.12 -2.09 -9.84
C PHE A 43 5.70 -1.26 -8.62
N LYS A 44 5.80 0.07 -8.70
CA LYS A 44 5.29 0.96 -7.64
C LYS A 44 3.76 0.87 -7.56
N ALA A 45 3.09 0.91 -8.71
CA ALA A 45 1.64 0.73 -8.76
C ALA A 45 1.24 -0.66 -8.26
N LEU A 46 1.94 -1.72 -8.68
CA LEU A 46 1.67 -3.06 -8.15
C LEU A 46 1.85 -3.16 -6.63
N ALA A 47 2.89 -2.52 -6.06
CA ALA A 47 3.08 -2.46 -4.61
C ALA A 47 1.95 -1.70 -3.88
N ASP A 48 1.39 -0.65 -4.48
CA ASP A 48 0.20 0.03 -3.95
C ASP A 48 -1.00 -0.93 -3.87
N TYR A 49 -1.30 -1.61 -4.97
CA TYR A 49 -2.41 -2.58 -5.03
C TYR A 49 -2.18 -3.79 -4.12
N ALA A 50 -0.93 -4.22 -3.95
CA ALA A 50 -0.57 -5.36 -3.13
C ALA A 50 -0.79 -5.16 -1.63
N CYS A 51 -1.07 -3.94 -1.18
CA CYS A 51 -1.37 -3.64 0.22
C CYS A 51 -2.83 -3.92 0.61
N GLY A 52 -3.73 -4.04 -0.36
CA GLY A 52 -5.12 -4.41 -0.11
C GLY A 52 -5.28 -5.89 0.21
N ARG A 53 -6.06 -6.22 1.24
CA ARG A 53 -6.58 -7.56 1.53
C ARG A 53 -8.09 -7.51 1.65
N GLU A 54 -8.74 -8.67 1.57
CA GLU A 54 -10.16 -8.78 1.89
C GLU A 54 -10.44 -8.13 3.27
N GLY A 55 -11.39 -7.19 3.29
CA GLY A 55 -11.77 -6.44 4.49
C GLY A 55 -10.97 -5.15 4.74
N THR A 56 -9.92 -4.83 3.96
CA THR A 56 -9.27 -3.51 4.01
C THR A 56 -10.28 -2.42 3.67
N GLU A 57 -10.31 -1.33 4.44
CA GLU A 57 -11.24 -0.21 4.22
C GLU A 57 -10.77 0.67 3.05
N ILE A 58 -11.70 1.27 2.31
CA ILE A 58 -11.38 2.19 1.21
C ILE A 58 -11.89 3.59 1.54
N PHE A 59 -11.00 4.57 1.39
CA PHE A 59 -11.29 5.99 1.54
C PHE A 59 -10.81 6.76 0.30
N PHE A 60 -11.68 7.60 -0.25
CA PHE A 60 -11.36 8.50 -1.34
C PHE A 60 -11.18 9.93 -0.83
N PHE A 61 -10.04 10.54 -1.13
CA PHE A 61 -9.79 11.95 -0.87
C PHE A 61 -10.07 12.77 -2.14
N LEU A 62 -10.99 13.73 -2.04
CA LEU A 62 -11.35 14.63 -3.13
C LEU A 62 -11.71 16.00 -2.57
N LYS A 63 -11.07 17.06 -3.07
CA LYS A 63 -11.39 18.47 -2.74
C LYS A 63 -11.59 18.71 -1.22
N ARG A 64 -10.60 18.32 -0.40
CA ARG A 64 -10.62 18.46 1.08
C ARG A 64 -11.73 17.69 1.78
N ARG A 65 -12.24 16.62 1.17
CA ARG A 65 -13.21 15.69 1.77
C ARG A 65 -12.69 14.27 1.67
N ILE A 66 -13.07 13.46 2.64
CA ILE A 66 -12.75 12.04 2.70
C ILE A 66 -14.08 11.28 2.64
N TYR A 67 -14.24 10.47 1.59
CA TYR A 67 -15.43 9.67 1.31
C TYR A 67 -15.15 8.22 1.61
N TYR A 68 -16.07 7.54 2.29
CA TYR A 68 -15.97 6.11 2.52
C TYR A 68 -16.44 5.33 1.28
N GLY A 69 -15.61 4.41 0.79
CA GLY A 69 -15.92 3.54 -0.34
C GLY A 69 -16.59 2.25 0.08
N GLY A 70 -15.97 1.51 1.00
CA GLY A 70 -16.40 0.18 1.38
C GLY A 70 -15.21 -0.69 1.76
N LYS A 71 -15.35 -2.01 1.65
CA LYS A 71 -14.31 -2.98 2.03
C LYS A 71 -13.81 -3.76 0.84
N VAL A 72 -12.50 -3.82 0.66
CA VAL A 72 -11.86 -4.62 -0.40
C VAL A 72 -12.38 -6.06 -0.39
N LYS A 73 -12.68 -6.60 -1.58
CA LYS A 73 -13.11 -7.99 -1.81
C LYS A 73 -12.01 -8.77 -2.51
N GLY A 74 -11.66 -9.95 -2.00
CA GLY A 74 -10.66 -10.81 -2.62
C GLY A 74 -10.08 -11.85 -1.68
N ASN A 75 -8.75 -11.80 -1.52
CA ASN A 75 -7.96 -12.73 -0.73
C ASN A 75 -7.60 -12.15 0.66
N LYS A 76 -7.61 -13.00 1.70
CA LYS A 76 -7.18 -12.59 3.06
C LYS A 76 -5.67 -12.54 3.23
N ASP A 77 -4.95 -13.53 2.68
CA ASP A 77 -3.50 -13.68 2.88
C ASP A 77 -2.66 -13.13 1.71
N ILE A 78 -3.24 -13.05 0.52
CA ILE A 78 -2.61 -12.62 -0.73
C ILE A 78 -3.20 -11.26 -1.15
N ALA A 79 -2.45 -10.45 -1.88
CA ALA A 79 -2.97 -9.21 -2.45
C ALA A 79 -4.35 -9.39 -3.13
N SER A 80 -5.22 -8.39 -2.92
CA SER A 80 -6.61 -8.39 -3.40
C SER A 80 -6.82 -7.34 -4.48
N PHE A 81 -6.47 -7.70 -5.71
CA PHE A 81 -6.79 -6.92 -6.90
C PHE A 81 -6.99 -7.84 -8.10
N TYR A 82 -7.67 -7.33 -9.12
CA TYR A 82 -8.04 -8.06 -10.33
C TYR A 82 -7.24 -7.54 -11.51
N LEU A 83 -6.89 -8.43 -12.43
CA LEU A 83 -6.27 -8.07 -13.71
C LEU A 83 -7.36 -7.67 -14.71
N ASN A 84 -7.21 -6.53 -15.38
CA ASN A 84 -8.19 -5.99 -16.30
C ASN A 84 -7.54 -5.73 -17.68
N GLY A 85 -7.83 -6.62 -18.63
CA GLY A 85 -7.30 -6.56 -19.99
C GLY A 85 -5.78 -6.83 -20.11
N THR A 86 -5.29 -6.66 -21.33
CA THR A 86 -3.92 -7.06 -21.75
C THR A 86 -2.94 -5.89 -21.85
N THR A 87 -3.24 -4.74 -21.23
CA THR A 87 -2.40 -3.53 -21.30
C THR A 87 -1.22 -3.54 -20.33
N SER A 88 -1.06 -4.61 -19.53
CA SER A 88 0.11 -4.85 -18.67
C SER A 88 0.76 -6.21 -18.94
N PRO A 89 2.05 -6.42 -18.56
CA PRO A 89 2.68 -7.73 -18.60
C PRO A 89 1.86 -8.78 -17.85
N LEU A 90 1.45 -8.48 -16.61
CA LEU A 90 0.70 -9.41 -15.77
C LEU A 90 -0.65 -9.79 -16.39
N GLY A 91 -1.36 -8.81 -16.97
CA GLY A 91 -2.62 -9.04 -17.69
C GLY A 91 -2.43 -9.91 -18.94
N ARG A 92 -1.37 -9.70 -19.72
CA ARG A 92 -1.07 -10.52 -20.92
C ARG A 92 -0.70 -11.95 -20.56
N ASP A 93 0.19 -12.13 -19.60
CA ASP A 93 0.71 -13.45 -19.21
C ASP A 93 -0.41 -14.35 -18.67
N ASN A 94 -1.46 -13.74 -18.11
CA ASN A 94 -2.64 -14.43 -17.57
C ASN A 94 -3.88 -14.33 -18.48
N LYS A 95 -3.76 -13.80 -19.70
CA LYS A 95 -4.87 -13.65 -20.67
C LYS A 95 -6.10 -12.97 -20.06
N ALA A 96 -5.89 -11.90 -19.29
CA ALA A 96 -6.97 -11.19 -18.62
C ALA A 96 -7.94 -10.54 -19.62
N GLU A 97 -9.22 -10.80 -19.44
CA GLU A 97 -10.28 -10.14 -20.19
C GLU A 97 -10.43 -8.69 -19.73
N LEU A 98 -10.84 -7.81 -20.64
CA LEU A 98 -11.19 -6.44 -20.31
C LEU A 98 -12.65 -6.42 -19.83
N PHE A 99 -12.86 -6.21 -18.53
CA PHE A 99 -14.18 -6.19 -17.91
C PHE A 99 -14.57 -4.79 -17.38
N TRP A 100 -13.60 -3.88 -17.32
CA TRP A 100 -13.79 -2.49 -16.97
C TRP A 100 -13.13 -1.61 -18.03
N ASP A 101 -13.93 -0.84 -18.76
CA ASP A 101 -13.45 0.04 -19.83
C ASP A 101 -14.08 1.43 -19.78
N GLU A 102 -13.25 2.43 -19.52
CA GLU A 102 -13.67 3.84 -19.48
C GLU A 102 -13.52 4.55 -20.84
N SER A 103 -13.25 3.82 -21.93
CA SER A 103 -13.11 4.40 -23.27
C SER A 103 -14.31 5.22 -23.73
N SER A 104 -15.53 4.94 -23.23
CA SER A 104 -16.73 5.75 -23.52
C SER A 104 -16.73 7.13 -22.84
N ARG A 105 -15.90 7.33 -21.81
CA ARG A 105 -15.74 8.59 -21.07
C ARG A 105 -14.62 9.47 -21.60
N TYR A 106 -13.76 8.91 -22.45
CA TYR A 106 -12.54 9.53 -22.95
C TYR A 106 -12.44 9.39 -24.46
N GLU A 107 -11.36 9.91 -25.05
CA GLU A 107 -11.10 9.66 -26.46
C GLU A 107 -10.53 8.25 -26.62
N ALA A 108 -11.31 7.35 -27.22
CA ALA A 108 -10.92 5.97 -27.45
C ALA A 108 -9.75 5.87 -28.45
N THR A 109 -8.91 4.86 -28.27
CA THR A 109 -7.87 4.51 -29.25
C THR A 109 -8.23 3.26 -30.04
N HIS A 110 -7.42 2.92 -31.05
CA HIS A 110 -7.54 1.65 -31.77
C HIS A 110 -7.16 0.42 -30.93
N LYS A 111 -6.53 0.62 -29.76
CA LYS A 111 -6.13 -0.47 -28.85
C LYS A 111 -7.21 -0.65 -27.80
N THR A 112 -7.75 -1.86 -27.71
CA THR A 112 -8.77 -2.23 -26.72
C THR A 112 -8.33 -1.90 -25.28
N GLY A 113 -9.20 -1.22 -24.52
CA GLY A 113 -8.93 -0.80 -23.13
C GLY A 113 -7.90 0.32 -22.98
N VAL A 114 -7.54 1.01 -24.08
CA VAL A 114 -6.66 2.18 -24.06
C VAL A 114 -7.41 3.40 -24.58
N PHE A 115 -7.31 4.48 -23.82
CA PHE A 115 -7.99 5.74 -24.08
C PHE A 115 -7.06 6.93 -23.76
N ILE A 116 -7.36 8.11 -24.29
CA ILE A 116 -6.54 9.31 -24.16
C ILE A 116 -7.08 10.18 -23.02
N VAL A 117 -6.24 10.46 -22.03
CA VAL A 117 -6.52 11.39 -20.94
C VAL A 117 -5.48 12.50 -20.95
N LYS A 118 -5.92 13.74 -21.17
CA LYS A 118 -5.05 14.92 -21.25
C LYS A 118 -3.89 14.73 -22.26
N GLY A 119 -4.18 14.16 -23.42
CA GLY A 119 -3.21 13.95 -24.51
C GLY A 119 -2.25 12.77 -24.32
N MET A 120 -2.44 11.93 -23.30
CA MET A 120 -1.62 10.73 -23.08
C MET A 120 -2.45 9.45 -23.11
N GLU A 121 -1.91 8.38 -23.71
CA GLU A 121 -2.51 7.04 -23.62
C GLU A 121 -2.55 6.58 -22.15
N LYS A 122 -3.72 6.12 -21.71
CA LYS A 122 -3.98 5.53 -20.40
C LYS A 122 -4.77 4.24 -20.55
N SER A 123 -4.67 3.39 -19.55
CA SER A 123 -5.45 2.17 -19.36
C SER A 123 -5.57 1.89 -17.85
N GLN A 124 -6.42 0.95 -17.47
CA GLN A 124 -6.59 0.53 -16.07
C GLN A 124 -6.32 -0.97 -15.94
N PRO A 125 -5.05 -1.41 -15.98
CA PRO A 125 -4.71 -2.84 -16.01
C PRO A 125 -5.02 -3.58 -14.71
N PHE A 126 -5.26 -2.86 -13.61
CA PHE A 126 -5.50 -3.41 -12.28
C PHE A 126 -6.70 -2.74 -11.63
N ILE A 127 -7.59 -3.55 -11.05
CA ILE A 127 -8.82 -3.08 -10.42
C ILE A 127 -8.89 -3.60 -8.98
N ILE A 128 -9.17 -2.72 -8.03
CA ILE A 128 -9.61 -3.10 -6.69
C ILE A 128 -11.13 -3.16 -6.73
N LYS A 129 -11.72 -4.29 -6.33
CA LYS A 129 -13.16 -4.39 -6.10
C LYS A 129 -13.44 -4.30 -4.61
N PHE A 130 -14.56 -3.69 -4.24
CA PHE A 130 -14.97 -3.53 -2.86
C PHE A 130 -16.47 -3.69 -2.67
N GLU A 131 -16.84 -4.18 -1.50
CA GLU A 131 -18.22 -4.33 -1.06
C GLU A 131 -18.69 -3.00 -0.49
N THR A 132 -19.79 -2.49 -1.06
CA THR A 132 -20.46 -1.29 -0.59
C THR A 132 -21.34 -1.59 0.62
N SER A 133 -21.55 -0.60 1.48
CA SER A 133 -22.43 -0.68 2.64
C SER A 133 -23.37 0.53 2.72
N ASN A 134 -24.21 0.57 3.76
CA ASN A 134 -25.06 1.74 4.04
C ASN A 134 -24.24 3.03 4.24
N ASP A 135 -22.98 2.92 4.62
CA ASP A 135 -22.08 4.05 4.83
C ASP A 135 -21.32 4.45 3.55
N THR A 136 -21.35 3.64 2.48
CA THR A 136 -20.68 3.96 1.21
C THR A 136 -21.17 5.30 0.66
N GLY A 137 -20.23 6.22 0.40
CA GLY A 137 -20.47 7.58 -0.05
C GLY A 137 -20.66 8.59 1.09
N LYS A 138 -20.71 8.16 2.36
CA LYS A 138 -20.61 9.09 3.49
C LYS A 138 -19.27 9.79 3.47
N PHE A 139 -19.24 11.05 3.92
CA PHE A 139 -18.00 11.82 3.91
C PHE A 139 -17.85 12.77 5.08
N ILE A 140 -16.60 13.16 5.34
CA ILE A 140 -16.18 14.15 6.32
C ILE A 140 -15.33 15.22 5.65
N ALA A 141 -15.16 16.39 6.29
CA ALA A 141 -14.11 17.30 5.89
C ALA A 141 -12.75 16.66 6.24
N SER A 142 -11.72 16.87 5.42
CA SER A 142 -10.41 16.32 5.72
C SER A 142 -9.80 16.91 6.99
N ASP A 143 -10.14 18.16 7.30
CA ASP A 143 -9.67 18.82 8.52
C ASP A 143 -10.15 18.10 9.78
N ASP A 144 -11.33 17.47 9.76
CA ASP A 144 -11.84 16.68 10.89
C ASP A 144 -10.90 15.53 11.22
N LEU A 145 -10.41 14.81 10.20
CA LEU A 145 -9.38 13.79 10.39
C LEU A 145 -8.09 14.44 10.93
N TYR A 146 -7.62 15.51 10.31
CA TYR A 146 -6.32 16.09 10.68
C TYR A 146 -6.31 16.74 12.08
N PHE A 147 -7.45 17.21 12.59
CA PHE A 147 -7.56 17.64 13.99
C PHE A 147 -7.37 16.47 14.96
N GLU A 148 -7.98 15.32 14.68
CA GLU A 148 -7.78 14.10 15.49
C GLU A 148 -6.33 13.60 15.39
N LEU A 149 -5.75 13.62 14.18
CA LEU A 149 -4.35 13.22 13.98
C LEU A 149 -3.35 14.21 14.58
N GLY A 150 -3.74 15.46 14.81
CA GLY A 150 -2.94 16.48 15.49
C GLY A 150 -2.56 16.11 16.93
N ASN A 151 -3.25 15.13 17.52
CA ASN A 151 -2.92 14.58 18.84
C ASN A 151 -1.65 13.69 18.85
N TYR A 152 -1.10 13.35 17.68
CA TYR A 152 0.12 12.55 17.57
C TYR A 152 1.33 13.44 17.24
N PRO A 153 2.42 13.38 18.03
CA PRO A 153 3.59 14.24 17.85
C PRO A 153 4.53 13.74 16.73
N PHE A 154 4.00 13.07 15.71
CA PHE A 154 4.74 12.50 14.60
C PHE A 154 3.89 12.42 13.34
N SER A 155 4.55 12.30 12.18
CA SER A 155 3.87 12.21 10.89
C SER A 155 3.25 10.84 10.69
N LEU A 156 2.01 10.81 10.20
CA LEU A 156 1.31 9.61 9.77
C LEU A 156 1.20 9.54 8.24
N PRO A 157 0.94 8.36 7.66
CA PRO A 157 0.79 8.20 6.22
C PRO A 157 -0.08 9.26 5.54
N SER A 158 -1.26 9.58 6.08
CA SER A 158 -2.16 10.59 5.49
C SER A 158 -1.62 12.02 5.55
N ASN A 159 -0.71 12.35 6.48
CA ASN A 159 -0.03 13.66 6.51
C ASN A 159 1.03 13.79 5.41
N SER A 160 1.44 12.67 4.83
CA SER A 160 2.61 12.57 3.95
C SER A 160 2.24 12.32 2.49
N LEU A 161 0.96 12.42 2.12
CA LEU A 161 0.44 12.05 0.80
C LEU A 161 0.88 13.02 -0.33
N GLN A 162 1.55 14.14 -0.02
CA GLN A 162 1.87 15.15 -1.03
C GLN A 162 2.63 14.55 -2.24
N GLY A 163 2.03 14.68 -3.43
CA GLY A 163 2.57 14.13 -4.68
C GLY A 163 2.30 12.64 -4.92
N MET A 164 1.53 11.99 -4.05
CA MET A 164 1.12 10.58 -4.16
C MET A 164 -0.38 10.49 -4.43
N SER A 165 -0.80 9.57 -5.30
CA SER A 165 -2.20 9.27 -5.54
C SER A 165 -2.79 8.25 -4.56
N PHE A 166 -1.94 7.60 -3.77
CA PHE A 166 -2.29 6.45 -2.94
C PHE A 166 -1.39 6.40 -1.70
N CYS A 167 -1.95 6.08 -0.54
CA CYS A 167 -1.20 5.56 0.59
C CYS A 167 -2.05 4.58 1.42
N THR A 168 -1.41 3.79 2.28
CA THR A 168 -2.10 3.00 3.29
C THR A 168 -2.31 3.83 4.55
N LEU A 169 -3.51 3.81 5.14
CA LEU A 169 -3.76 4.29 6.49
C LEU A 169 -3.40 3.22 7.50
N THR A 170 -2.74 3.61 8.59
CA THR A 170 -2.50 2.71 9.71
C THR A 170 -3.82 2.26 10.34
N PRO A 171 -3.85 1.19 11.16
CA PRO A 171 -5.06 0.81 11.90
C PRO A 171 -5.64 1.95 12.76
N GLY A 172 -4.77 2.78 13.35
CA GLY A 172 -5.17 3.95 14.12
C GLY A 172 -5.83 5.03 13.27
N GLU A 173 -5.22 5.41 12.14
CA GLU A 173 -5.83 6.36 11.18
C GLU A 173 -7.16 5.83 10.65
N THR A 174 -7.21 4.54 10.30
CA THR A 174 -8.40 3.86 9.78
C THR A 174 -9.55 3.91 10.79
N SER A 175 -9.27 3.58 12.06
CA SER A 175 -10.27 3.64 13.13
C SER A 175 -10.83 5.05 13.31
N ILE A 176 -9.96 6.07 13.32
CA ILE A 176 -10.38 7.48 13.45
C ILE A 176 -11.26 7.88 12.26
N CYS A 177 -10.85 7.55 11.03
CA CYS A 177 -11.67 7.82 9.84
C CYS A 177 -13.05 7.16 9.94
N LEU A 178 -13.12 5.88 10.31
CA LEU A 178 -14.40 5.16 10.45
C LEU A 178 -15.29 5.80 11.52
N ASP A 179 -14.72 6.16 12.68
CA ASP A 179 -15.49 6.79 13.76
C ASP A 179 -16.09 8.14 13.33
N LEU A 180 -15.33 8.93 12.57
CA LEU A 180 -15.81 10.20 12.00
C LEU A 180 -16.87 9.98 10.91
N ILE A 181 -16.67 9.00 10.01
CA ILE A 181 -17.62 8.63 8.96
C ILE A 181 -18.95 8.15 9.56
N ASN A 182 -18.90 7.31 10.60
CA ASN A 182 -20.08 6.77 11.27
C ASN A 182 -20.96 7.88 11.87
N LYS A 183 -20.32 8.94 12.39
CA LYS A 183 -21.00 10.12 12.94
C LYS A 183 -21.48 11.09 11.86
N SER A 184 -20.95 11.00 10.65
CA SER A 184 -21.34 11.90 9.55
C SER A 184 -22.75 11.61 9.06
N LYS A 185 -23.50 12.69 8.86
CA LYS A 185 -24.81 12.67 8.19
C LYS A 185 -24.70 13.00 6.70
N ASN A 186 -23.53 13.43 6.24
CA ASN A 186 -23.32 13.82 4.86
C ASN A 186 -23.06 12.58 4.00
N LYS A 187 -23.74 12.49 2.86
CA LYS A 187 -23.60 11.39 1.91
C LYS A 187 -23.69 11.93 0.49
N VAL A 188 -22.80 11.51 -0.39
CA VAL A 188 -22.88 11.83 -1.82
C VAL A 188 -23.91 10.94 -2.50
N ASP A 189 -24.71 11.52 -3.39
CA ASP A 189 -25.56 10.74 -4.29
C ASP A 189 -24.76 10.31 -5.51
N TYR A 190 -24.75 9.01 -5.77
CA TYR A 190 -24.08 8.34 -6.88
C TYR A 190 -25.03 7.38 -7.62
N SER A 191 -26.34 7.46 -7.34
CA SER A 191 -27.35 6.55 -7.90
C SER A 191 -27.43 6.61 -9.43
N SER A 192 -27.22 7.80 -10.00
CA SER A 192 -27.27 8.11 -11.43
C SER A 192 -25.96 7.89 -12.19
N ALA A 193 -24.89 7.44 -11.51
CA ALA A 193 -23.62 7.19 -12.18
C ALA A 193 -23.74 6.00 -13.15
N MET A 194 -22.94 6.05 -14.21
CA MET A 194 -22.88 5.00 -15.23
C MET A 194 -22.46 3.66 -14.63
N ASP A 195 -22.92 2.58 -15.27
CA ASP A 195 -22.40 1.24 -15.06
C ASP A 195 -21.55 0.88 -16.29
N LEU A 196 -20.26 0.64 -16.07
CA LEU A 196 -19.32 0.25 -17.12
C LEU A 196 -18.75 -1.15 -16.88
N LEU A 197 -19.26 -1.86 -15.88
CA LEU A 197 -18.81 -3.20 -15.54
C LEU A 197 -19.45 -4.21 -16.50
N ASP A 198 -18.62 -4.90 -17.27
CA ASP A 198 -19.07 -6.06 -18.05
C ASP A 198 -19.04 -7.30 -17.14
N SER A 199 -20.21 -7.64 -16.58
CA SER A 199 -20.36 -8.77 -15.66
C SER A 199 -20.21 -10.14 -16.30
N ASP A 200 -20.28 -10.22 -17.63
CA ASP A 200 -20.18 -11.49 -18.37
C ASP A 200 -18.72 -11.91 -18.57
N LYS A 201 -17.77 -11.00 -18.30
CA LYS A 201 -16.33 -11.26 -18.42
C LYS A 201 -15.76 -11.94 -17.18
N ALA A 202 -14.77 -12.80 -17.43
CA ALA A 202 -14.04 -13.46 -16.37
C ALA A 202 -13.15 -12.47 -15.60
N HIS A 203 -13.40 -12.35 -14.29
CA HIS A 203 -12.57 -11.54 -13.40
C HIS A 203 -11.41 -12.37 -12.84
N ILE A 204 -10.20 -12.15 -13.35
CA ILE A 204 -9.00 -12.83 -12.85
C ILE A 204 -8.51 -12.12 -11.60
N LEU A 205 -8.77 -12.71 -10.43
CA LEU A 205 -8.20 -12.29 -9.15
C LEU A 205 -6.70 -12.64 -9.12
N PHE A 206 -5.89 -11.72 -8.60
CA PHE A 206 -4.47 -11.92 -8.39
C PHE A 206 -4.18 -13.15 -7.51
N SER A 207 -3.15 -13.92 -7.86
CA SER A 207 -2.73 -15.12 -7.12
C SER A 207 -1.22 -15.25 -7.04
N LYS A 208 -0.73 -15.99 -6.03
CA LYS A 208 0.71 -16.08 -5.71
C LYS A 208 1.59 -16.68 -6.80
N ASN A 209 1.03 -17.50 -7.69
CA ASN A 209 1.73 -18.08 -8.84
C ASN A 209 2.04 -17.05 -9.93
N MET A 210 1.52 -15.82 -9.81
CA MET A 210 1.80 -14.72 -10.74
C MET A 210 3.02 -13.87 -10.33
N ILE A 211 3.73 -14.25 -9.26
CA ILE A 211 4.96 -13.61 -8.77
C ILE A 211 6.16 -14.53 -8.98
N ASP A 212 7.31 -13.94 -9.28
CA ASP A 212 8.62 -14.59 -9.21
C ASP A 212 9.58 -13.83 -8.27
N ILE A 213 9.68 -14.27 -7.02
CA ILE A 213 10.58 -13.68 -6.02
C ILE A 213 12.07 -14.01 -6.26
N SER A 214 12.39 -14.92 -7.20
CA SER A 214 13.78 -15.33 -7.44
C SER A 214 14.57 -14.28 -8.22
N THR A 215 13.89 -13.46 -9.02
CA THR A 215 14.51 -12.42 -9.83
C THR A 215 13.72 -11.12 -9.77
N PHE A 216 14.40 -10.03 -9.43
CA PHE A 216 13.82 -8.68 -9.46
C PHE A 216 14.84 -7.70 -10.02
N VAL A 217 14.35 -6.68 -10.74
CA VAL A 217 15.13 -5.63 -11.37
C VAL A 217 15.13 -4.33 -10.56
N SER A 218 14.22 -4.18 -9.59
CA SER A 218 14.08 -2.97 -8.77
C SER A 218 13.68 -3.27 -7.32
N GLU A 219 13.86 -2.28 -6.42
CA GLU A 219 13.36 -2.39 -5.03
C GLU A 219 11.84 -2.38 -4.97
N SER A 220 11.16 -1.68 -5.88
CA SER A 220 9.69 -1.66 -5.94
C SER A 220 9.10 -3.00 -6.38
N GLU A 221 9.80 -3.77 -7.22
CA GLU A 221 9.40 -5.14 -7.57
C GLU A 221 9.56 -6.07 -6.36
N LEU A 222 10.70 -5.99 -5.66
CA LEU A 222 10.89 -6.71 -4.40
C LEU A 222 9.80 -6.35 -3.37
N GLU A 223 9.47 -5.07 -3.24
CA GLU A 223 8.40 -4.61 -2.36
C GLU A 223 7.04 -5.18 -2.77
N PHE A 224 6.70 -5.16 -4.05
CA PHE A 224 5.49 -5.81 -4.58
C PHE A 224 5.46 -7.30 -4.24
N ASP A 225 6.51 -8.05 -4.58
CA ASP A 225 6.56 -9.51 -4.37
C ASP A 225 6.35 -9.88 -2.90
N LEU A 226 7.00 -9.13 -2.00
CA LEU A 226 6.91 -9.34 -0.56
C LEU A 226 5.57 -8.92 0.03
N THR A 227 5.01 -7.79 -0.42
CA THR A 227 3.71 -7.31 0.08
C THR A 227 2.55 -8.10 -0.49
N ALA A 228 2.69 -8.66 -1.70
CA ALA A 228 1.63 -9.41 -2.37
C ALA A 228 1.48 -10.84 -1.87
N ASN A 229 2.55 -11.47 -1.38
CA ASN A 229 2.50 -12.78 -0.73
C ASN A 229 3.08 -12.75 0.69
N PHE A 230 2.19 -12.80 1.69
CA PHE A 230 2.59 -12.74 3.10
C PHE A 230 3.43 -13.94 3.56
N GLU A 231 3.44 -15.07 2.82
CA GLU A 231 4.25 -16.26 3.16
C GLU A 231 5.74 -15.94 3.35
N PHE A 232 6.30 -15.01 2.57
CA PHE A 232 7.69 -14.61 2.77
C PHE A 232 7.83 -13.82 4.07
N ILE A 233 6.96 -12.83 4.29
CA ILE A 233 6.96 -11.99 5.49
C ILE A 233 6.84 -12.85 6.75
N LYS A 234 6.06 -13.95 6.72
CA LYS A 234 5.91 -14.93 7.81
C LYS A 234 7.25 -15.48 8.33
N LYS A 235 8.32 -15.51 7.52
CA LYS A 235 9.66 -15.93 7.97
C LYS A 235 10.33 -14.91 8.90
N CYS A 236 9.92 -13.65 8.81
CA CYS A 236 10.46 -12.55 9.60
C CYS A 236 9.64 -12.27 10.86
N ILE A 237 8.47 -12.86 11.06
CA ILE A 237 7.54 -12.45 12.11
C ILE A 237 7.03 -13.63 12.93
N ASP A 238 6.44 -13.31 14.07
CA ASP A 238 5.74 -14.29 14.90
C ASP A 238 4.36 -14.61 14.26
N THR A 239 4.25 -15.77 13.63
CA THR A 239 3.05 -16.19 12.90
C THR A 239 1.86 -16.52 13.80
N SER A 240 2.04 -16.56 15.13
CA SER A 240 0.92 -16.72 16.06
C SER A 240 0.09 -15.42 16.19
N LYS A 241 0.68 -14.28 15.81
CA LYS A 241 0.05 -12.96 15.87
C LYS A 241 -0.69 -12.63 14.59
N LYS A 242 -1.67 -11.73 14.71
CA LYS A 242 -2.46 -11.24 13.59
C LYS A 242 -1.98 -9.86 13.20
N TYR A 243 -1.41 -9.76 12.00
CA TYR A 243 -0.83 -8.52 11.52
C TYR A 243 -1.67 -7.86 10.44
N VAL A 244 -1.70 -6.53 10.47
CA VAL A 244 -2.15 -5.67 9.38
C VAL A 244 -0.92 -5.02 8.74
N LEU A 245 -0.87 -4.98 7.40
CA LEU A 245 0.24 -4.45 6.62
C LEU A 245 -0.01 -3.00 6.18
N CYS A 246 1.00 -2.16 6.27
CA CYS A 246 1.07 -0.84 5.63
C CYS A 246 2.41 -0.70 4.92
N ARG A 247 2.49 0.13 3.89
CA ARG A 247 3.74 0.39 3.17
C ARG A 247 4.11 1.86 3.22
N GLN A 248 5.40 2.15 3.03
CA GLN A 248 5.93 3.52 2.90
C GLN A 248 5.49 4.44 4.06
N VAL A 249 5.48 3.88 5.28
CA VAL A 249 5.02 4.57 6.49
C VAL A 249 6.11 5.54 6.94
N PRO A 250 5.81 6.83 7.20
CA PRO A 250 6.78 7.76 7.75
C PRO A 250 7.28 7.30 9.12
N ILE A 251 8.60 7.08 9.25
CA ILE A 251 9.26 6.72 10.52
C ILE A 251 10.40 7.71 10.76
N SER A 252 10.04 8.98 10.91
CA SER A 252 10.97 10.07 11.17
C SER A 252 10.31 11.14 12.03
N PRO A 253 11.09 12.03 12.68
CA PRO A 253 10.53 13.27 13.23
C PRO A 253 9.85 14.08 12.12
N PHE A 254 9.04 15.06 12.51
CA PHE A 254 8.47 16.01 11.55
C PHE A 254 9.57 16.65 10.70
N LYS A 255 9.55 16.35 9.40
CA LYS A 255 10.49 16.86 8.41
C LYS A 255 9.69 17.47 7.26
N PRO A 256 9.94 18.73 6.87
CA PRO A 256 9.24 19.36 5.75
C PRO A 256 9.48 18.68 4.39
N LYS A 257 10.66 18.05 4.22
CA LYS A 257 11.07 17.32 3.01
C LYS A 257 11.89 16.09 3.40
N ASN A 258 11.93 15.09 2.52
CA ASN A 258 12.76 13.88 2.68
C ASN A 258 12.55 13.17 4.03
N ALA A 259 11.28 13.06 4.45
CA ALA A 259 10.92 12.21 5.57
C ALA A 259 11.32 10.77 5.26
N ASP A 260 12.00 10.11 6.20
CA ASP A 260 12.34 8.72 5.99
C ASP A 260 11.06 7.88 6.15
N ARG A 261 10.87 6.95 5.21
CA ARG A 261 9.73 6.02 5.21
C ARG A 261 10.26 4.61 5.31
N ALA A 262 9.65 3.81 6.16
CA ALA A 262 9.88 2.38 6.18
C ALA A 262 9.10 1.72 5.04
N ASP A 263 9.73 0.78 4.35
CA ASP A 263 9.13 0.13 3.17
C ASP A 263 7.88 -0.67 3.55
N ILE A 264 7.98 -1.55 4.54
CA ILE A 264 6.87 -2.38 5.02
C ILE A 264 6.76 -2.27 6.54
N CYS A 265 5.54 -2.05 7.01
CA CYS A 265 5.20 -1.96 8.42
C CYS A 265 4.06 -2.91 8.77
N LEU A 266 4.18 -3.61 9.90
CA LEU A 266 3.15 -4.52 10.39
C LEU A 266 2.67 -4.12 11.78
N TYR A 267 1.36 -4.18 11.96
CA TYR A 267 0.66 -3.81 13.19
C TYR A 267 -0.02 -5.04 13.77
N ASP A 268 0.37 -5.42 14.98
CA ASP A 268 -0.26 -6.51 15.72
C ASP A 268 -1.61 -6.01 16.24
N ILE A 269 -2.71 -6.51 15.67
CA ILE A 269 -4.05 -6.01 16.01
C ILE A 269 -4.45 -6.34 17.46
N ASN A 270 -3.73 -7.25 18.11
CA ASN A 270 -3.97 -7.62 19.50
C ASN A 270 -3.04 -6.89 20.48
N ASP A 271 -1.99 -6.22 19.99
CA ASP A 271 -1.01 -5.51 20.83
C ASP A 271 -0.53 -4.20 20.18
N LEU A 272 -1.47 -3.28 20.01
CA LEU A 272 -1.24 -2.03 19.30
C LEU A 272 -0.34 -1.06 20.08
N ILE A 273 0.56 -0.36 19.36
CA ILE A 273 1.36 0.74 19.89
C ILE A 273 0.69 2.08 19.50
N LYS A 274 0.53 2.99 20.47
CA LYS A 274 -0.13 4.30 20.25
C LYS A 274 -1.46 4.17 19.48
N LYS A 275 -2.33 3.24 19.90
CA LYS A 275 -3.62 2.95 19.25
C LYS A 275 -3.51 2.56 17.76
N GLY A 276 -2.41 1.92 17.37
CA GLY A 276 -2.21 1.44 16.00
C GLY A 276 -1.69 2.50 15.04
N THR A 277 -1.03 3.54 15.55
CA THR A 277 -0.36 4.56 14.73
C THR A 277 1.13 4.27 14.53
N ILE A 278 1.74 3.51 15.45
CA ILE A 278 3.13 3.06 15.36
C ILE A 278 3.17 1.54 15.11
N PRO A 279 4.02 1.05 14.18
CA PRO A 279 4.09 -0.37 13.85
C PRO A 279 4.84 -1.19 14.92
N ASN A 280 4.47 -2.46 15.04
CA ASN A 280 5.18 -3.45 15.86
C ASN A 280 6.39 -4.04 15.12
N VAL A 281 6.31 -4.13 13.79
CA VAL A 281 7.39 -4.63 12.93
C VAL A 281 7.68 -3.63 11.82
N ILE A 282 8.96 -3.34 11.63
CA ILE A 282 9.46 -2.46 10.57
C ILE A 282 10.41 -3.28 9.69
N ILE A 283 10.18 -3.30 8.39
CA ILE A 283 11.01 -4.01 7.42
C ILE A 283 11.53 -3.00 6.39
N GLU A 284 12.85 -2.92 6.30
CA GLU A 284 13.58 -2.14 5.30
C GLU A 284 14.09 -3.06 4.20
N LEU A 285 13.87 -2.71 2.95
CA LEU A 285 14.22 -3.52 1.79
C LEU A 285 15.48 -2.98 1.09
N LYS A 286 16.30 -3.90 0.60
CA LYS A 286 17.39 -3.61 -0.34
C LYS A 286 17.41 -4.66 -1.44
N LYS A 287 17.29 -4.23 -2.70
CA LYS A 287 17.35 -5.18 -3.83
C LYS A 287 18.74 -5.83 -3.93
N ASP A 288 19.79 -5.08 -3.67
CA ASP A 288 21.17 -5.55 -3.81
C ASP A 288 21.77 -6.00 -2.47
N ARG A 289 23.10 -6.14 -2.43
CA ARG A 289 23.84 -6.39 -1.20
C ARG A 289 23.74 -5.18 -0.27
N ALA A 290 23.08 -5.34 0.87
CA ALA A 290 22.99 -4.30 1.89
C ALA A 290 24.36 -4.04 2.54
N ASN A 291 24.64 -2.77 2.82
CA ASN A 291 25.84 -2.31 3.50
C ASN A 291 25.48 -1.52 4.76
N PHE A 292 26.48 -0.90 5.40
CA PHE A 292 26.28 -0.16 6.66
C PHE A 292 25.25 0.98 6.55
N HIS A 293 24.99 1.56 5.38
CA HIS A 293 23.97 2.60 5.22
C HIS A 293 22.54 2.07 5.46
N ALA A 294 22.26 0.83 5.07
CA ALA A 294 20.97 0.20 5.35
C ALA A 294 20.76 0.00 6.86
N TYR A 295 21.82 -0.41 7.57
CA TYR A 295 21.79 -0.53 9.03
C TYR A 295 21.58 0.82 9.71
N GLU A 296 22.35 1.84 9.30
CA GLU A 296 22.22 3.20 9.85
C GLU A 296 20.85 3.82 9.56
N GLN A 297 20.19 3.45 8.45
CA GLN A 297 18.82 3.87 8.16
C GLN A 297 17.83 3.33 9.21
N VAL A 298 17.86 2.03 9.48
CA VAL A 298 17.00 1.43 10.50
C VAL A 298 17.38 1.90 11.92
N ALA A 299 18.66 2.11 12.20
CA ALA A 299 19.11 2.67 13.47
C ALA A 299 18.56 4.10 13.70
N ARG A 300 18.43 4.92 12.65
CA ARG A 300 17.75 6.22 12.74
C ARG A 300 16.27 6.08 13.08
N TYR A 301 15.59 5.08 12.55
CA TYR A 301 14.18 4.79 12.90
C TYR A 301 14.05 4.48 14.37
N LEU A 302 14.86 3.54 14.87
CA LEU A 302 14.85 3.14 16.28
C LEU A 302 15.21 4.29 17.22
N LYS A 303 16.21 5.11 16.87
CA LYS A 303 16.58 6.30 17.63
C LYS A 303 15.45 7.32 17.72
N TRP A 304 14.66 7.44 16.66
CA TRP A 304 13.48 8.30 16.69
C TRP A 304 12.37 7.70 17.56
N LEU A 305 12.04 6.43 17.36
CA LEU A 305 10.97 5.74 18.09
C LEU A 305 11.24 5.74 19.60
N GLU A 306 12.49 5.58 20.03
CA GLU A 306 12.92 5.66 21.43
C GLU A 306 12.60 7.03 22.08
N LYS A 307 12.46 8.10 21.30
CA LYS A 307 12.12 9.44 21.80
C LYS A 307 10.62 9.66 22.01
N ILE A 308 9.76 8.93 21.30
CA ILE A 308 8.31 9.15 21.32
C ILE A 308 7.54 8.03 22.04
N LEU A 309 8.22 6.94 22.38
CA LEU A 309 7.64 5.78 23.04
C LEU A 309 8.18 5.64 24.46
N ASN A 310 7.34 5.10 25.35
CA ASN A 310 7.84 4.62 26.64
C ASN A 310 8.56 3.27 26.47
N ALA A 311 9.28 2.82 27.50
CA ALA A 311 10.07 1.59 27.45
C ALA A 311 9.24 0.35 27.08
N GLY A 312 8.02 0.22 27.60
CA GLY A 312 7.15 -0.93 27.31
C GLY A 312 6.63 -0.93 25.87
N GLU A 313 6.27 0.23 25.32
CA GLU A 313 5.91 0.40 23.90
C GLU A 313 7.11 0.09 22.99
N TYR A 314 8.28 0.61 23.34
CA TYR A 314 9.51 0.44 22.54
C TYR A 314 9.99 -1.02 22.46
N GLN A 315 9.81 -1.79 23.54
CA GLN A 315 10.14 -3.21 23.57
C GLN A 315 9.37 -4.02 22.53
N LYS A 316 8.13 -3.63 22.20
CA LYS A 316 7.28 -4.30 21.22
C LYS A 316 7.78 -4.17 19.77
N ILE A 317 8.71 -3.25 19.50
CA ILE A 317 9.23 -2.99 18.15
C ILE A 317 10.32 -4.00 17.79
N ASN A 318 10.16 -4.61 16.62
CA ASN A 318 11.17 -5.41 15.94
C ASN A 318 11.49 -4.82 14.56
N CYS A 319 12.77 -4.77 14.21
CA CYS A 319 13.21 -4.26 12.91
C CYS A 319 13.93 -5.35 12.09
N PHE A 320 13.68 -5.35 10.79
CA PHE A 320 14.29 -6.26 9.85
C PHE A 320 14.89 -5.49 8.69
N ILE A 321 16.07 -5.89 8.25
CA ILE A 321 16.59 -5.52 6.94
C ILE A 321 16.53 -6.78 6.08
N VAL A 322 15.79 -6.71 4.98
CA VAL A 322 15.68 -7.80 4.01
C VAL A 322 16.47 -7.39 2.77
N ALA A 323 17.48 -8.18 2.42
CA ALA A 323 18.36 -7.88 1.30
C ALA A 323 18.81 -9.13 0.57
N ARG A 324 19.33 -8.98 -0.66
CA ARG A 324 19.89 -10.13 -1.40
C ARG A 324 21.04 -10.77 -0.64
N SER A 325 21.91 -9.97 -0.03
CA SER A 325 23.00 -10.42 0.84
C SER A 325 23.50 -9.24 1.69
N PHE A 326 24.43 -9.48 2.62
CA PHE A 326 24.95 -8.44 3.51
C PHE A 326 26.47 -8.30 3.43
N TYR A 327 26.94 -7.05 3.53
CA TYR A 327 28.32 -6.72 3.81
C TYR A 327 28.37 -5.49 4.72
N ILE A 328 28.11 -5.72 6.01
CA ILE A 328 28.12 -4.69 7.05
C ILE A 328 29.40 -4.90 7.85
N ARG A 329 30.23 -3.86 7.96
CA ARG A 329 31.44 -3.89 8.78
C ARG A 329 31.07 -3.34 10.15
N LEU A 330 31.18 -4.13 11.23
CA LEU A 330 30.86 -3.68 12.60
C LEU A 330 31.50 -2.33 12.96
N LYS A 331 32.75 -2.10 12.59
CA LYS A 331 33.47 -0.82 12.84
C LYS A 331 32.84 0.42 12.19
N LYS A 332 31.89 0.26 11.28
CA LYS A 332 31.20 1.36 10.58
C LYS A 332 29.81 1.66 11.14
N ILE A 333 29.33 0.87 12.08
CA ILE A 333 27.99 1.03 12.66
C ILE A 333 28.09 1.24 14.17
N ARG A 334 27.04 1.82 14.76
CA ARG A 334 26.83 1.79 16.20
C ARG A 334 26.00 0.55 16.54
N PRO A 335 26.56 -0.50 17.18
CA PRO A 335 25.85 -1.75 17.42
C PRO A 335 24.80 -1.66 18.55
N PHE A 336 24.49 -0.45 19.03
CA PHE A 336 23.54 -0.19 20.12
C PHE A 336 22.16 -0.81 19.89
N TYR A 337 21.72 -0.91 18.63
CA TYR A 337 20.43 -1.52 18.25
C TYR A 337 20.57 -2.94 17.66
N SER A 338 21.69 -3.62 17.88
CA SER A 338 21.97 -4.93 17.25
C SER A 338 21.03 -6.05 17.70
N ASP A 339 20.46 -5.93 18.90
CA ASP A 339 19.42 -6.80 19.45
C ASP A 339 18.05 -6.61 18.76
N LYS A 340 17.77 -5.40 18.28
CA LYS A 340 16.50 -5.03 17.63
C LYS A 340 16.51 -5.12 16.10
N ILE A 341 17.69 -5.07 15.46
CA ILE A 341 17.83 -5.10 14.01
C ILE A 341 18.27 -6.49 13.55
N LYS A 342 17.35 -7.26 12.97
CA LYS A 342 17.62 -8.59 12.41
C LYS A 342 17.87 -8.50 10.90
N LEU A 343 18.84 -9.25 10.41
CA LEU A 343 19.22 -9.24 8.98
C LEU A 343 18.74 -10.53 8.31
N PHE A 344 17.88 -10.43 7.30
CA PHE A 344 17.37 -11.58 6.55
C PHE A 344 17.87 -11.57 5.10
N SER A 345 18.57 -12.64 4.71
CA SER A 345 19.20 -12.77 3.39
C SER A 345 18.30 -13.55 2.44
N LEU A 346 17.91 -12.93 1.32
CA LEU A 346 17.15 -13.59 0.25
C LEU A 346 17.98 -14.66 -0.45
N LYS A 347 19.30 -14.46 -0.59
CA LYS A 347 20.20 -15.43 -1.26
C LYS A 347 20.34 -16.74 -0.48
N THR A 348 20.42 -16.66 0.85
CA THR A 348 20.59 -17.84 1.73
C THR A 348 19.27 -18.29 2.35
N ASN A 349 18.20 -17.50 2.20
CA ASN A 349 16.90 -17.71 2.81
C ASN A 349 17.00 -17.93 4.34
N SER A 350 17.83 -17.12 5.01
CA SER A 350 18.15 -17.27 6.43
C SER A 350 18.46 -15.93 7.09
N PHE A 351 18.37 -15.91 8.43
CA PHE A 351 18.94 -14.83 9.20
C PHE A 351 20.48 -14.85 9.13
N VAL A 352 21.08 -13.67 9.20
CA VAL A 352 22.53 -13.47 9.18
C VAL A 352 22.94 -12.67 10.40
N GLU A 353 23.98 -13.13 11.09
CA GLU A 353 24.57 -12.38 12.19
C GLU A 353 25.41 -11.20 11.69
N LEU A 354 25.42 -10.12 12.46
CA LEU A 354 26.34 -9.01 12.25
C LEU A 354 27.77 -9.50 12.55
N LYS A 355 28.61 -9.52 11.52
CA LYS A 355 30.03 -9.95 11.61
C LYS A 355 31.00 -8.79 11.52
#